data_AF-A0A061H1X1-F1
#
_entry.id   AF-A0A061H1X1-F1
#
_cell.length_a   1.000
_cell.length_b   1.000
_cell.length_c   1.000
_cell.angle_alpha   90.00
_cell.angle_beta   90.00
_cell.angle_gamma   90.00
#
_symmetry.space_group_name_H-M   'P 1'
#
loop_
_entity.id
_entity.type
_entity.pdbx_description
1 polymer ?
#
loop_
_entity_poly.entity_id
_entity_poly.type
_entity_poly.pdbx_seq_one_letter_code
_entity_poly.pdbx_strand_id
1 'polypeptide(L)'
;MPFVFPARSPSRMRQIAQLFRVLEILLESLRSGVVVTKRDIYYRDSALFSTQGVVDRLVEQLAVSMRVERHQLGVVASPRDLFSGNVVVSYLTAAGRRRDVAAAGTAKLVPSEGVEQYDVETGAPWMLIIEKEASFRRICDDQRGPASPLRDGIIVTAKGYPDYATSAFVAVVARRYPW
;
A
#
# COMPACT_ATOMS: atom_id res chain seq x y z
N MET A 1 -25.30 -6.08 13.15
CA MET A 1 -26.08 -7.28 13.54
C MET A 1 -25.10 -8.41 13.83
N PRO A 2 -25.31 -9.22 14.88
CA PRO A 2 -24.45 -10.37 15.15
C PRO A 2 -24.63 -11.43 14.05
N PHE A 3 -23.53 -12.05 13.62
CA PHE A 3 -23.56 -13.21 12.73
C PHE A 3 -24.10 -14.40 13.52
N VAL A 4 -25.21 -14.99 13.08
CA VAL A 4 -25.82 -16.16 13.73
C VAL A 4 -25.61 -17.38 12.83
N PHE A 5 -24.88 -18.37 13.34
CA PHE A 5 -24.64 -19.65 12.68
C PHE A 5 -25.41 -20.78 13.41
N PRO A 6 -26.09 -21.70 12.70
CA PRO A 6 -26.23 -21.78 11.24
C PRO A 6 -27.24 -20.78 10.67
N ALA A 7 -26.94 -20.25 9.48
CA ALA A 7 -27.85 -19.39 8.73
C ALA A 7 -28.96 -20.22 8.06
N ARG A 8 -30.23 -19.85 8.29
CA ARG A 8 -31.40 -20.53 7.72
C ARG A 8 -31.97 -19.86 6.45
N SER A 9 -31.29 -18.85 5.90
CA SER A 9 -31.71 -18.17 4.66
C SER A 9 -30.53 -18.00 3.68
N PRO A 10 -30.78 -18.04 2.35
CA PRO A 10 -29.74 -17.84 1.34
C PRO A 10 -28.96 -16.54 1.50
N SER A 11 -29.66 -15.45 1.88
CA SER A 11 -29.04 -14.15 2.16
C SER A 11 -28.07 -14.19 3.33
N ARG A 12 -28.43 -14.87 4.44
CA ARG A 12 -27.55 -15.01 5.61
C ARG A 12 -26.40 -15.98 5.33
N MET A 13 -26.64 -17.05 4.56
CA MET A 13 -25.58 -17.96 4.12
C MET A 13 -24.53 -17.19 3.31
N ARG A 14 -24.96 -16.32 2.39
CA ARG A 14 -24.06 -15.46 1.63
C ARG A 14 -23.25 -14.52 2.54
N GLN A 15 -23.87 -13.90 3.54
CA GLN A 15 -23.16 -13.05 4.50
C GLN A 15 -22.09 -13.82 5.28
N ILE A 16 -22.39 -15.04 5.70
CA ILE A 16 -21.44 -15.90 6.40
C ILE A 16 -20.30 -16.34 5.47
N ALA A 17 -20.60 -16.70 4.22
CA ALA A 17 -19.58 -17.02 3.23
C ALA A 17 -18.65 -15.82 2.95
N GLN A 18 -19.21 -14.62 2.80
CA GLN A 18 -18.44 -13.38 2.63
C GLN A 18 -17.54 -13.12 3.85
N LEU A 19 -18.04 -13.32 5.07
CA LEU A 19 -17.25 -13.17 6.29
C LEU A 19 -16.06 -14.15 6.32
N PHE A 20 -16.30 -15.44 6.07
CA PHE A 20 -15.24 -16.45 6.03
C PHE A 20 -14.22 -16.16 4.93
N ARG A 21 -14.67 -15.69 3.76
CA ARG A 21 -13.76 -15.31 2.67
C ARG A 21 -12.86 -14.14 3.04
N VAL A 22 -13.38 -13.12 3.72
CA VAL A 22 -12.55 -12.02 4.24
C VAL A 22 -11.55 -12.57 5.25
N LEU A 23 -11.99 -13.34 6.24
CA LEU A 23 -11.10 -13.93 7.26
C LEU A 23 -9.98 -14.78 6.65
N GLU A 24 -10.27 -15.60 5.64
CA GLU A 24 -9.30 -16.39 4.90
C GLU A 24 -8.22 -15.51 4.26
N ILE A 25 -8.63 -14.46 3.54
CA ILE A 25 -7.71 -13.53 2.87
C ILE A 25 -6.84 -12.79 3.89
N LEU A 26 -7.42 -12.35 5.01
CA LEU A 26 -6.66 -11.69 6.09
C LEU A 26 -5.65 -12.65 6.72
N LEU A 27 -6.04 -13.90 6.96
CA LEU A 27 -5.14 -14.90 7.53
C LEU A 27 -3.97 -15.22 6.60
N GLU A 28 -4.22 -15.35 5.29
CA GLU A 28 -3.19 -15.53 4.27
C GLU A 28 -2.24 -14.32 4.19
N SER A 29 -2.80 -13.12 4.19
CA SER A 29 -2.07 -11.84 4.19
C SER A 29 -1.14 -11.73 5.41
N LEU A 30 -1.66 -12.00 6.62
CA LEU A 30 -0.89 -11.93 7.86
C LEU A 30 0.21 -13.00 7.92
N ARG A 31 -0.06 -14.23 7.45
CA ARG A 31 0.94 -15.32 7.42
C ARG A 31 2.06 -15.06 6.44
N SER A 32 1.76 -14.46 5.30
CA SER A 32 2.74 -14.13 4.26
C SER A 32 3.46 -12.80 4.50
N GLY A 33 2.98 -11.99 5.45
CA GLY A 33 3.46 -10.63 5.68
C GLY A 33 3.12 -9.66 4.55
N VAL A 34 2.22 -10.04 3.63
CA VAL A 34 1.79 -9.23 2.49
C VAL A 34 0.59 -8.41 2.90
N VAL A 35 0.73 -7.09 2.89
CA VAL A 35 -0.38 -6.17 3.15
C VAL A 35 -1.39 -6.20 2.00
N VAL A 36 -2.69 -6.23 2.32
CA VAL A 36 -3.78 -6.25 1.32
C VAL A 36 -4.63 -5.00 1.40
N THR A 37 -5.16 -4.53 0.27
CA THR A 37 -6.12 -3.42 0.24
C THR A 37 -7.55 -3.96 0.24
N LYS A 38 -8.52 -3.12 0.61
CA LYS A 38 -9.94 -3.49 0.51
C LYS A 38 -10.38 -3.81 -0.92
N ARG A 39 -9.77 -3.13 -1.90
CA ARG A 39 -9.99 -3.42 -3.33
C ARG A 39 -9.43 -4.78 -3.71
N ASP A 40 -8.25 -5.16 -3.21
CA ASP A 40 -7.69 -6.49 -3.45
C ASP A 40 -8.60 -7.58 -2.91
N ILE A 41 -9.15 -7.38 -1.70
CA ILE A 41 -10.14 -8.30 -1.11
C ILE A 41 -11.39 -8.40 -2.01
N TYR A 42 -11.91 -7.28 -2.51
CA TYR A 42 -13.05 -7.29 -3.43
C TYR A 42 -12.77 -8.04 -4.73
N TYR A 43 -11.60 -7.83 -5.34
CA TYR A 43 -11.25 -8.48 -6.61
C TYR A 43 -10.89 -9.97 -6.46
N ARG A 44 -10.58 -10.45 -5.25
CA ARG A 44 -10.38 -11.87 -4.96
C ARG A 44 -11.63 -12.73 -5.16
N ASP A 45 -12.83 -12.13 -5.06
CA ASP A 45 -14.11 -12.79 -5.37
C ASP A 45 -15.24 -11.75 -5.57
N SER A 46 -15.17 -11.00 -6.67
CA SER A 46 -16.11 -9.90 -6.94
C SER A 46 -17.55 -10.38 -7.07
N ALA A 47 -17.76 -11.61 -7.56
CA ALA A 47 -19.07 -12.24 -7.65
C ALA A 47 -19.69 -12.47 -6.27
N LEU A 48 -18.92 -13.00 -5.32
CA LEU A 48 -19.38 -13.22 -3.95
C LEU A 48 -19.69 -11.90 -3.24
N PHE A 49 -18.80 -10.91 -3.32
CA PHE A 49 -18.92 -9.64 -2.60
C PHE A 49 -19.95 -8.68 -3.19
N SER A 50 -20.20 -8.74 -4.50
CA SER A 50 -21.08 -7.83 -5.26
C SER A 50 -20.67 -6.37 -5.28
N THR A 51 -20.36 -5.76 -4.13
CA THR A 51 -19.93 -4.36 -4.03
C THR A 51 -18.76 -4.21 -3.06
N GLN A 52 -17.90 -3.21 -3.29
CA GLN A 52 -16.80 -2.89 -2.36
C GLN A 52 -17.31 -2.51 -0.96
N GLY A 53 -18.50 -1.90 -0.86
CA GLY A 53 -19.13 -1.55 0.41
C GLY A 53 -19.45 -2.76 1.32
N VAL A 54 -19.59 -3.96 0.75
CA VAL A 54 -19.71 -5.19 1.54
C VAL A 54 -18.37 -5.53 2.23
N VAL A 55 -17.27 -5.46 1.48
CA VAL A 55 -15.92 -5.69 2.03
C VAL A 55 -15.59 -4.65 3.11
N ASP A 56 -15.87 -3.37 2.84
CA ASP A 56 -15.67 -2.28 3.81
C ASP A 56 -16.30 -2.59 5.15
N ARG A 57 -17.60 -2.94 5.12
CA ARG A 57 -18.38 -3.23 6.32
C ARG A 57 -17.86 -4.46 7.06
N LEU A 58 -17.47 -5.51 6.34
CA LEU A 58 -16.98 -6.75 6.95
C LEU A 58 -15.63 -6.55 7.63
N VAL A 59 -14.70 -5.84 6.99
CA VAL A 59 -13.40 -5.50 7.59
C VAL A 59 -13.59 -4.65 8.85
N GLU A 60 -14.49 -3.66 8.82
CA GLU A 60 -14.79 -2.83 9.98
C GLU A 60 -15.44 -3.63 11.12
N GLN A 61 -16.41 -4.50 10.80
CA GLN A 61 -17.03 -5.38 11.79
C GLN A 61 -16.03 -6.34 12.42
N LEU A 62 -15.08 -6.86 11.66
CA LEU A 62 -14.01 -7.72 12.16
C LEU A 62 -13.08 -6.97 13.10
N ALA A 63 -12.65 -5.75 12.72
CA ALA A 63 -11.80 -4.90 13.57
C ALA A 63 -12.48 -4.65 14.92
N VAL A 64 -13.75 -4.24 14.90
CA VAL A 64 -14.56 -4.02 16.11
C VAL A 64 -14.73 -5.30 16.92
N SER A 65 -15.04 -6.44 16.27
CA SER A 65 -15.28 -7.72 16.96
C SER A 65 -14.02 -8.26 17.63
N MET A 66 -12.86 -8.06 17.00
CA MET A 66 -11.56 -8.49 17.51
C MET A 66 -10.92 -7.47 18.47
N ARG A 67 -11.53 -6.28 18.63
CA ARG A 67 -11.00 -5.16 19.42
C ARG A 67 -9.60 -4.74 18.97
N VAL A 68 -9.39 -4.69 17.66
CA VAL A 68 -8.13 -4.25 17.04
C VAL A 68 -8.38 -3.06 16.14
N GLU A 69 -7.35 -2.25 15.95
CA GLU A 69 -7.34 -1.20 14.95
C GLU A 69 -7.27 -1.79 13.54
N ARG A 70 -7.85 -1.09 12.54
CA ARG A 70 -7.93 -1.59 11.16
C ARG A 70 -6.57 -1.97 10.56
N HIS A 71 -5.53 -1.20 10.87
CA HIS A 71 -4.17 -1.46 10.38
C HIS A 71 -3.58 -2.77 10.95
N GLN A 72 -4.04 -3.23 12.12
CA GLN A 72 -3.59 -4.47 12.75
C GLN A 72 -4.17 -5.72 12.07
N LEU A 73 -5.20 -5.56 11.23
CA LEU A 73 -5.73 -6.64 10.39
C LEU A 73 -4.90 -6.86 9.11
N GLY A 74 -3.83 -6.10 8.88
CA GLY A 74 -3.07 -6.17 7.63
C GLY A 74 -3.80 -5.57 6.42
N VAL A 75 -4.89 -4.83 6.66
CA VAL A 75 -5.68 -4.16 5.61
C VAL A 75 -5.35 -2.68 5.56
N VAL A 76 -4.89 -2.21 4.40
CA VAL A 76 -4.65 -0.78 4.16
C VAL A 76 -5.70 -0.17 3.22
N ALA A 77 -5.92 1.13 3.36
CA ALA A 77 -6.99 1.84 2.66
C ALA A 77 -6.78 1.96 1.14
N SER A 78 -5.54 1.89 0.65
CA SER A 78 -5.20 2.07 -0.76
C SER A 78 -3.89 1.34 -1.10
N PRO A 79 -3.66 0.95 -2.37
CA PRO A 79 -2.36 0.45 -2.79
C PRO A 79 -1.30 1.48 -2.40
N ARG A 80 -0.29 1.08 -1.64
CA ARG A 80 0.80 1.98 -1.29
C ARG A 80 1.60 2.28 -2.57
N ASP A 81 1.83 3.56 -2.79
CA ASP A 81 2.62 4.09 -3.89
C ASP A 81 4.08 3.65 -3.75
N LEU A 82 4.80 3.64 -4.87
CA LEU A 82 6.15 3.09 -4.93
C LEU A 82 7.16 4.17 -5.36
N PHE A 83 8.38 4.02 -4.87
CA PHE A 83 9.53 4.77 -5.37
C PHE A 83 10.73 3.85 -5.60
N SER A 84 11.64 4.26 -6.47
CA SER A 84 12.90 3.57 -6.79
C SER A 84 14.01 4.59 -7.06
N GLY A 85 15.25 4.13 -7.09
CA GLY A 85 16.40 4.89 -7.58
C GLY A 85 17.38 5.34 -6.52
N ASN A 86 18.15 6.37 -6.84
CA ASN A 86 19.19 6.93 -5.98
C ASN A 86 18.59 7.87 -4.93
N VAL A 87 17.93 7.31 -3.91
CA VAL A 87 17.34 8.08 -2.82
C VAL A 87 17.29 7.27 -1.53
N VAL A 88 17.56 7.96 -0.42
CA VAL A 88 17.38 7.49 0.94
C VAL A 88 16.28 8.32 1.58
N VAL A 89 15.22 7.65 2.03
CA VAL A 89 14.09 8.27 2.73
C VAL A 89 14.16 7.92 4.20
N SER A 90 14.33 8.93 5.05
CA SER A 90 14.30 8.82 6.50
C SER A 90 12.95 9.30 7.04
N TYR A 91 12.36 8.58 7.98
CA TYR A 91 11.11 8.95 8.63
C TYR A 91 11.02 8.44 10.07
N LEU A 92 10.16 9.07 10.87
CA LEU A 92 9.82 8.58 12.21
C LEU A 92 8.58 7.67 12.12
N THR A 93 8.64 6.55 12.82
CA THR A 93 7.47 5.68 13.02
C THR A 93 6.60 6.23 14.16
N ALA A 94 5.34 5.78 14.24
CA ALA A 94 4.44 6.13 15.36
C ALA A 94 5.01 5.78 16.75
N ALA A 95 5.97 4.86 16.84
CA ALA A 95 6.69 4.51 18.06
C ALA A 95 7.91 5.41 18.35
N GLY A 96 8.08 6.51 17.61
CA GLY A 96 9.20 7.45 17.75
C GLY A 96 10.55 6.95 17.23
N ARG A 97 10.59 5.77 16.58
CA ARG A 97 11.83 5.21 16.02
C ARG A 97 12.09 5.72 14.61
N ARG A 98 13.30 6.25 14.37
CA ARG A 98 13.80 6.60 13.03
C ARG A 98 14.03 5.34 12.18
N ARG A 99 13.59 5.40 10.92
CA ARG A 99 13.79 4.38 9.90
C ARG A 99 14.27 5.03 8.63
N ASP A 100 15.26 4.40 8.01
CA ASP A 100 15.83 4.85 6.74
C ASP A 100 15.58 3.76 5.69
N VAL A 101 15.11 4.16 4.53
CA VAL A 101 14.79 3.28 3.40
C VAL A 101 15.55 3.76 2.17
N ALA A 102 16.57 2.99 1.79
CA ALA A 102 17.25 3.14 0.52
C ALA A 102 16.56 2.28 -0.55
N ALA A 103 16.21 2.90 -1.67
CA ALA A 103 15.65 2.16 -2.80
C ALA A 103 16.73 1.42 -3.60
N ALA A 104 17.88 2.06 -3.85
CA ALA A 104 19.01 1.50 -4.58
C ALA A 104 18.60 0.79 -5.89
N GLY A 105 17.73 1.42 -6.67
CA GLY A 105 17.20 0.86 -7.93
C GLY A 105 16.20 -0.30 -7.76
N THR A 106 15.68 -0.53 -6.55
CA THR A 106 14.58 -1.46 -6.28
C THR A 106 13.35 -0.71 -5.83
N ALA A 107 12.19 -1.09 -6.36
CA ALA A 107 10.90 -0.56 -5.93
C ALA A 107 10.68 -0.77 -4.43
N LYS A 108 10.40 0.31 -3.70
CA LYS A 108 10.04 0.35 -2.29
C LYS A 108 8.73 1.10 -2.11
N LEU A 109 8.00 0.79 -1.04
CA LEU A 109 6.77 1.49 -0.68
C LEU A 109 7.11 2.88 -0.14
N VAL A 110 6.37 3.90 -0.57
CA VAL A 110 6.39 5.20 0.08
C VAL A 110 5.87 5.00 1.52
N PRO A 111 6.66 5.34 2.56
CA PRO A 111 6.23 5.17 3.95
C PRO A 111 5.06 6.10 4.25
N SER A 112 3.88 5.60 4.61
CA SER A 112 2.68 6.44 4.77
C SER A 112 2.02 6.37 6.16
N GLU A 113 2.32 5.35 6.96
CA GLU A 113 1.71 5.15 8.28
C GLU A 113 2.50 5.81 9.41
N GLY A 114 1.87 6.76 10.10
CA GLY A 114 2.46 7.42 11.27
C GLY A 114 3.68 8.28 10.95
N VAL A 115 3.81 8.70 9.68
CA VAL A 115 4.89 9.58 9.22
C VAL A 115 4.41 11.02 9.27
N GLU A 116 4.96 11.80 10.20
CA GLU A 116 4.69 13.24 10.29
C GLU A 116 5.64 14.04 9.40
N GLN A 117 6.86 13.54 9.19
CA GLN A 117 7.90 14.23 8.45
C GLN A 117 8.81 13.25 7.69
N TYR A 118 9.13 13.60 6.45
CA TYR A 118 10.18 12.97 5.67
C TYR A 118 11.45 13.80 5.73
N ASP A 119 12.58 13.12 5.84
CA ASP A 119 13.89 13.65 5.50
C ASP A 119 14.44 12.84 4.32
N VAL A 120 14.91 13.52 3.29
CA VAL A 120 15.28 12.90 2.02
C VAL A 120 16.70 13.30 1.68
N GLU A 121 17.52 12.28 1.42
CA GLU A 121 18.89 12.42 0.95
C GLU A 121 19.03 11.75 -0.40
N THR A 122 19.56 12.48 -1.37
CA THR A 122 19.74 11.99 -2.73
C THR A 122 20.82 12.78 -3.45
N GLY A 123 21.57 12.09 -4.32
CA GLY A 123 22.45 12.69 -5.32
C GLY A 123 21.86 12.61 -6.73
N ALA A 124 20.57 12.30 -6.86
CA ALA A 124 19.91 12.16 -8.14
C ALA A 124 19.83 13.51 -8.87
N PRO A 125 20.05 13.55 -10.19
CA PRO A 125 19.92 14.79 -10.94
C PRO A 125 18.48 15.06 -11.42
N TRP A 126 17.54 14.12 -11.22
CA TRP A 126 16.16 14.25 -11.67
C TRP A 126 15.21 13.32 -10.90
N MET A 127 13.92 13.63 -10.99
CA MET A 127 12.82 12.78 -10.56
C MET A 127 11.82 12.56 -11.72
N LEU A 128 11.42 11.31 -11.93
CA LEU A 128 10.40 10.90 -12.88
C LEU A 128 9.18 10.35 -12.15
N ILE A 129 8.00 10.94 -12.39
CA ILE A 129 6.73 10.47 -11.84
C ILE A 129 5.96 9.71 -12.92
N ILE A 130 5.55 8.48 -12.61
CA ILE A 130 4.89 7.55 -13.53
C ILE A 130 3.51 7.19 -12.98
N GLU A 131 2.46 7.43 -13.75
CA GLU A 131 1.10 7.07 -13.33
C GLU A 131 0.92 5.55 -13.16
N LYS A 132 1.32 4.77 -14.17
CA LYS A 132 1.01 3.34 -14.26
C LYS A 132 2.09 2.46 -13.62
N GLU A 133 1.68 1.62 -12.66
CA GLU A 133 2.59 0.71 -11.95
C GLU A 133 3.37 -0.23 -12.88
N ALA A 134 2.72 -0.77 -13.91
CA ALA A 134 3.37 -1.68 -14.86
C ALA A 134 4.54 -0.99 -15.61
N SER A 135 4.34 0.27 -16.01
CA SER A 135 5.38 1.08 -16.65
C SER A 135 6.50 1.39 -15.67
N PHE A 136 6.15 1.73 -14.42
CA PHE A 136 7.11 1.96 -13.34
C PHE A 136 8.01 0.74 -13.11
N ARG A 137 7.43 -0.46 -12.98
CA ARG A 137 8.20 -1.69 -12.75
C ARG A 137 9.17 -1.97 -13.89
N ARG A 138 8.72 -1.83 -15.14
CA ARG A 138 9.58 -2.00 -16.32
C ARG A 138 10.76 -1.03 -16.30
N ILE A 139 10.51 0.24 -16.00
CA ILE A 139 11.55 1.28 -15.95
C ILE A 139 12.51 1.03 -14.77
N CYS A 140 12.04 0.50 -13.64
CA CYS A 140 12.90 0.10 -12.52
C CYS A 140 13.84 -1.05 -12.90
N ASP A 141 13.37 -2.02 -13.69
CA ASP A 141 14.22 -3.10 -14.18
C ASP A 141 15.30 -2.56 -15.13
N ASP A 142 14.94 -1.64 -16.03
CA ASP A 142 15.89 -0.95 -16.91
C ASP A 142 16.88 -0.07 -16.11
N GLN A 143 16.45 0.56 -15.02
CA GLN A 143 17.28 1.41 -14.14
C GLN A 143 18.44 0.64 -13.48
N ARG A 144 18.29 -0.66 -13.26
CA ARG A 144 19.33 -1.51 -12.63
C ARG A 144 20.50 -1.83 -13.56
N GLY A 145 20.36 -1.59 -14.86
CA GLY A 145 21.42 -1.85 -15.83
C GLY A 145 22.65 -0.96 -15.56
N PRO A 146 23.87 -1.50 -15.61
CA PRO A 146 25.10 -0.74 -15.32
C PRO A 146 25.35 0.43 -16.29
N ALA A 147 24.83 0.35 -17.51
CA ALA A 147 24.89 1.39 -18.53
C ALA A 147 23.56 2.14 -18.73
N SER A 148 22.61 2.00 -17.79
CA SER A 148 21.30 2.61 -17.92
C SER A 148 21.38 4.12 -17.74
N PRO A 149 20.83 4.93 -18.65
CA PRO A 149 20.73 6.38 -18.46
C PRO A 149 19.82 6.75 -17.29
N LEU A 150 19.03 5.78 -16.79
CA LEU A 150 18.06 5.98 -15.72
C LEU A 150 18.65 5.76 -14.31
N ARG A 151 19.89 5.27 -14.22
CA ARG A 151 20.49 4.72 -12.99
C ARG A 151 20.49 5.69 -11.82
N ASP A 152 20.78 6.96 -12.09
CA ASP A 152 21.03 7.93 -11.04
C ASP A 152 19.77 8.71 -10.61
N GLY A 153 18.63 8.53 -11.27
CA GLY A 153 17.43 9.29 -10.94
C GLY A 153 16.51 8.64 -9.91
N ILE A 154 15.52 9.42 -9.49
CA ILE A 154 14.41 8.94 -8.66
C ILE A 154 13.22 8.64 -9.55
N ILE A 155 12.59 7.49 -9.34
CA ILE A 155 11.37 7.13 -10.06
C ILE A 155 10.27 6.93 -9.02
N VAL A 156 9.10 7.50 -9.24
CA VAL A 156 7.94 7.40 -8.32
C VAL A 156 6.71 6.96 -9.11
N THR A 157 5.83 6.16 -8.53
CA THR A 157 4.50 5.89 -9.08
C THR A 157 3.41 6.03 -8.04
N ALA A 158 2.36 6.74 -8.44
CA ALA A 158 1.13 6.97 -7.71
C ALA A 158 0.00 5.97 -8.04
N LYS A 159 0.31 4.97 -8.90
CA LYS A 159 -0.64 3.97 -9.40
C LYS A 159 -1.97 4.57 -9.89
N GLY A 160 -1.92 5.77 -10.48
CA GLY A 160 -3.05 6.66 -10.68
C GLY A 160 -2.89 7.96 -9.88
N TYR A 161 -3.85 8.25 -9.00
CA TYR A 161 -3.87 9.47 -8.19
C TYR A 161 -3.04 9.29 -6.91
N PRO A 162 -2.08 10.20 -6.62
CA PRO A 162 -1.17 10.03 -5.49
C PRO A 162 -1.89 10.10 -4.16
N ASP A 163 -1.47 9.25 -3.22
CA ASP A 163 -1.89 9.42 -1.84
C ASP A 163 -1.22 10.66 -1.19
N TYR A 164 -1.70 11.03 0.00
CA TYR A 164 -1.16 12.18 0.73
C TYR A 164 0.33 12.02 1.03
N ALA A 165 0.75 10.82 1.42
CA ALA A 165 2.14 10.49 1.75
C ALA A 165 3.06 10.68 0.54
N THR A 166 2.63 10.25 -0.64
CA THR A 166 3.37 10.37 -1.89
C THR A 166 3.44 11.81 -2.36
N SER A 167 2.34 12.55 -2.23
CA SER A 167 2.32 13.98 -2.51
C SER A 167 3.25 14.75 -1.59
N ALA A 168 3.27 14.45 -0.29
CA ALA A 168 4.17 15.03 0.68
C ALA A 168 5.64 14.67 0.39
N PHE A 169 5.93 13.39 0.11
CA PHE A 169 7.25 12.93 -0.28
C PHE A 169 7.77 13.67 -1.52
N VAL A 170 7.00 13.68 -2.62
CA VAL A 170 7.37 14.39 -3.85
C VAL A 170 7.60 15.88 -3.60
N ALA A 171 6.73 16.52 -2.82
CA ALA A 171 6.88 17.93 -2.47
C ALA A 171 8.17 18.20 -1.66
N VAL A 172 8.55 17.31 -0.74
CA VAL A 172 9.80 17.43 0.03
C VAL A 172 11.00 17.34 -0.89
N VAL A 173 11.04 16.35 -1.80
CA VAL A 173 12.17 16.22 -2.73
C VAL A 173 12.26 17.43 -3.66
N ALA A 174 11.14 17.84 -4.28
CA ALA A 174 11.11 18.97 -5.21
C ALA A 174 11.50 20.30 -4.55
N ARG A 175 11.19 20.49 -3.26
CA ARG A 175 11.59 21.69 -2.51
C ARG A 175 13.07 21.67 -2.12
N ARG A 176 13.58 20.51 -1.69
CA ARG A 176 14.95 20.37 -1.19
C ARG A 176 15.97 20.32 -2.31
N TYR A 177 15.56 19.82 -3.47
CA TYR A 177 16.42 19.65 -4.62
C TYR A 177 15.78 20.23 -5.89
N PRO A 178 15.93 21.55 -6.10
CA PRO A 178 15.45 22.22 -7.30
C PRO A 178 16.47 21.99 -8.43
N TRP A 179 16.25 20.92 -9.18
CA TRP A 179 16.84 20.71 -10.50
C TRP A 179 15.80 20.99 -11.59
#